data_AF-A0A328N7D9-F1
#
_entry.id   AF-A0A328N7D9-F1
#
_cell.length_a   1.000
_cell.length_b   1.000
_cell.length_c   1.000
_cell.angle_alpha   90.00
_cell.angle_beta   90.00
_cell.angle_gamma   90.00
#
_symmetry.space_group_name_H-M   'P 1'
#
loop_
_entity.id
_entity.type
_entity.pdbx_description
1 polymer ?
#
loop_
_entity_poly.entity_id
_entity_poly.type
_entity_poly.pdbx_seq_one_letter_code
_entity_poly.pdbx_strand_id
1 'polypeptide(L)'
;MRRSITALLPLLLAGATGCGTVGAAQEAVDPTTVRVLVRDINIRAAGVDCAGTGPYQHFHNRAPFRVLDPDGAALASGQLPAGTAVAAFAEDLGVERLPTYCEFAVGVRVPQRTSYRLEVDGRPALDLTPDSSEGPALVAVVPS
;
A
#
# COMPACT_ATOMS: atom_id res chain seq x y z
N MET A 1 31.24 -64.44 49.07
CA MET A 1 32.16 -63.39 48.57
C MET A 1 31.35 -62.44 47.68
N ARG A 2 31.37 -61.13 48.01
CA ARG A 2 31.17 -59.93 47.14
C ARG A 2 29.90 -59.87 46.27
N ARG A 3 29.13 -58.79 46.13
CA ARG A 3 28.89 -57.47 46.78
C ARG A 3 27.77 -56.85 45.91
N SER A 4 26.77 -56.24 46.53
CA SER A 4 25.63 -55.54 45.90
C SER A 4 26.06 -54.37 45.00
N ILE A 5 25.32 -54.10 43.91
CA ILE A 5 25.14 -52.73 43.35
C ILE A 5 23.70 -52.56 42.86
N THR A 6 23.03 -51.62 43.49
CA THR A 6 21.74 -51.00 43.17
C THR A 6 21.93 -49.90 42.12
N ALA A 7 21.04 -49.74 41.16
CA ALA A 7 20.85 -48.50 40.38
C ALA A 7 19.42 -48.50 39.80
N LEU A 8 18.45 -47.86 40.47
CA LEU A 8 18.00 -46.48 40.27
C LEU A 8 17.49 -46.15 38.86
N LEU A 9 16.16 -46.02 38.79
CA LEU A 9 15.34 -45.43 37.74
C LEU A 9 15.75 -43.96 37.47
N PRO A 10 15.47 -43.45 36.25
CA PRO A 10 14.72 -42.20 36.19
C PRO A 10 13.52 -42.27 35.23
N LEU A 11 12.41 -41.75 35.75
CA LEU A 11 11.27 -41.20 35.04
C LEU A 11 11.71 -40.29 33.88
N LEU A 12 11.08 -40.44 32.71
CA LEU A 12 11.02 -39.39 31.69
C LEU A 12 9.55 -39.06 31.43
N LEU A 13 9.10 -38.00 32.12
CA LEU A 13 7.96 -37.17 31.76
C LEU A 13 8.35 -36.28 30.57
N ALA A 14 7.58 -36.35 29.48
CA ALA A 14 7.35 -35.24 28.56
C ALA A 14 5.90 -35.43 28.08
N GLY A 15 4.93 -34.60 28.45
CA GLY A 15 4.96 -33.15 28.49
C GLY A 15 4.08 -32.66 27.34
N ALA A 16 2.79 -32.56 27.60
CA ALA A 16 1.79 -32.11 26.64
C ALA A 16 1.99 -30.62 26.33
N THR A 17 2.22 -30.30 25.05
CA THR A 17 1.87 -29.01 24.43
C THR A 17 1.49 -29.26 22.98
N GLY A 18 0.34 -29.92 22.79
CA GLY A 18 -0.43 -29.77 21.57
C GLY A 18 -0.84 -28.30 21.47
N CYS A 19 0.02 -27.48 20.87
CA CYS A 19 -0.30 -26.12 20.52
C CYS A 19 -1.41 -26.22 19.48
N GLY A 20 -2.65 -26.02 19.94
CA GLY A 20 -3.79 -25.80 19.08
C GLY A 20 -3.47 -24.57 18.25
N THR A 21 -2.97 -24.80 17.03
CA THR A 21 -3.06 -23.83 15.97
C THR A 21 -4.54 -23.72 15.64
N VAL A 22 -5.23 -22.87 16.41
CA VAL A 22 -6.46 -22.25 15.95
C VAL A 22 -6.04 -21.59 14.64
N GLY A 23 -6.40 -22.23 13.52
CA GLY A 23 -6.05 -21.76 12.20
C GLY A 23 -6.60 -20.36 12.08
N ALA A 24 -5.72 -19.36 12.19
CA ALA A 24 -6.06 -18.01 11.80
C ALA A 24 -6.50 -18.14 10.34
N ALA A 25 -7.80 -17.97 10.10
CA ALA A 25 -8.34 -17.99 8.75
C ALA A 25 -7.53 -16.95 7.98
N GLN A 26 -6.79 -17.41 6.97
CA GLN A 26 -5.97 -16.51 6.18
C GLN A 26 -6.90 -15.53 5.49
N GLU A 27 -6.77 -14.27 5.86
CA GLU A 27 -7.62 -13.22 5.33
C GLU A 27 -7.43 -13.12 3.80
N ALA A 28 -8.53 -13.09 3.06
CA ALA A 28 -8.49 -12.95 1.62
C ALA A 28 -7.98 -11.54 1.26
N VAL A 29 -7.01 -11.48 0.34
CA VAL A 29 -6.45 -10.24 -0.18
C VAL A 29 -6.68 -10.15 -1.68
N ASP A 30 -7.13 -8.98 -2.13
CA ASP A 30 -7.44 -8.73 -3.53
C ASP A 30 -6.37 -7.83 -4.17
N PRO A 31 -6.01 -8.08 -5.44
CA PRO A 31 -5.16 -7.17 -6.19
C PRO A 31 -5.92 -5.87 -6.51
N THR A 32 -5.32 -4.74 -6.17
CA THR A 32 -5.90 -3.39 -6.33
C THR A 32 -4.82 -2.41 -6.75
N THR A 33 -5.15 -1.45 -7.61
CA THR A 33 -4.25 -0.33 -7.94
C THR A 33 -4.52 0.85 -7.02
N VAL A 34 -3.52 1.35 -6.31
CA VAL A 34 -3.61 2.63 -5.61
C VAL A 34 -3.06 3.74 -6.51
N ARG A 35 -3.88 4.75 -6.80
CA ARG A 35 -3.52 5.90 -7.64
C ARG A 35 -3.60 7.17 -6.80
N VAL A 36 -2.56 7.99 -6.86
CA VAL A 36 -2.59 9.35 -6.28
C VAL A 36 -2.36 10.38 -7.37
N LEU A 37 -3.31 11.30 -7.49
CA LEU A 37 -3.30 12.41 -8.44
C LEU A 37 -2.82 13.68 -7.75
N VAL A 38 -1.58 14.06 -8.05
CA VAL A 38 -0.94 15.25 -7.49
C VAL A 38 -1.08 16.39 -8.49
N ARG A 39 -1.46 17.59 -8.03
CA ARG A 39 -1.44 18.75 -8.91
C ARG A 39 -0.01 19.00 -9.38
N ASP A 40 0.18 18.97 -10.69
CA ASP A 40 1.48 19.22 -11.30
C ASP A 40 1.73 20.73 -11.47
N ILE A 41 0.67 21.52 -11.64
CA ILE A 41 0.70 22.98 -11.89
C ILE A 41 1.56 23.34 -13.13
N ASN A 42 1.73 22.37 -14.04
CA ASN A 42 2.46 22.52 -15.29
C ASN A 42 1.56 22.17 -16.47
N ILE A 43 1.89 22.74 -17.63
CA ILE A 43 1.32 22.38 -18.93
C ILE A 43 2.33 21.49 -19.63
N ARG A 44 1.99 20.23 -19.92
CA ARG A 44 2.89 19.26 -20.59
C ARG A 44 2.10 18.25 -21.43
N ALA A 45 2.81 17.46 -22.23
CA ALA A 45 2.22 16.32 -22.92
C ALA A 45 1.84 15.24 -21.91
N ALA A 46 0.73 14.54 -22.13
CA ALA A 46 0.36 13.38 -21.34
C ALA A 46 1.34 12.21 -21.58
N GLY A 47 1.48 11.31 -20.60
CA GLY A 47 2.30 10.11 -20.67
C GLY A 47 3.79 10.33 -20.38
N VAL A 48 4.25 11.56 -20.14
CA VAL A 48 5.65 11.84 -19.79
C VAL A 48 5.87 11.79 -18.28
N ASP A 49 7.12 11.54 -17.87
CA ASP A 49 7.49 11.54 -16.46
C ASP A 49 7.22 12.90 -15.77
N CYS A 50 6.80 12.83 -14.52
CA CYS A 50 6.56 14.00 -13.66
C CYS A 50 6.87 13.68 -12.19
N ALA A 51 6.86 14.74 -11.37
CA ALA A 51 6.87 14.66 -9.92
C ALA A 51 5.95 15.76 -9.36
N GLY A 52 5.61 15.66 -8.07
CA GLY A 52 4.90 16.73 -7.38
C GLY A 52 5.71 18.03 -7.38
N THR A 53 5.02 19.17 -7.50
CA THR A 53 5.64 20.50 -7.51
C THR A 53 5.27 21.32 -6.28
N GLY A 54 6.07 22.34 -5.96
CA GLY A 54 5.77 23.28 -4.87
C GLY A 54 5.53 22.59 -3.52
N PRO A 55 4.31 22.68 -2.94
CA PRO A 55 4.01 22.02 -1.65
C PRO A 55 4.00 20.48 -1.73
N TYR A 56 3.98 19.90 -2.92
CA TYR A 56 3.84 18.45 -3.13
C TYR A 56 5.16 17.72 -3.40
N GLN A 57 6.30 18.35 -3.10
CA GLN A 57 7.62 17.77 -3.35
C GLN A 57 7.87 16.41 -2.67
N HIS A 58 7.05 16.03 -1.68
CA HIS A 58 7.08 14.72 -1.02
C HIS A 58 6.47 13.59 -1.88
N PHE A 59 5.74 13.92 -2.94
CA PHE A 59 5.32 12.98 -3.96
C PHE A 59 6.36 12.91 -5.07
N HIS A 60 7.24 11.91 -5.00
CA HIS A 60 8.31 11.72 -5.97
C HIS A 60 8.67 10.25 -6.12
N ASN A 61 9.45 9.95 -7.17
CA ASN A 61 10.05 8.63 -7.37
C ASN A 61 10.81 8.19 -6.12
N ARG A 62 10.50 6.98 -5.63
CA ARG A 62 11.02 6.35 -4.41
C ARG A 62 10.53 6.94 -3.09
N ALA A 63 9.59 7.88 -3.09
CA ALA A 63 8.94 8.30 -1.84
C ALA A 63 8.25 7.08 -1.19
N PRO A 64 8.46 6.82 0.12
CA PRO A 64 7.84 5.68 0.78
C PRO A 64 6.34 5.91 0.90
N PHE A 65 5.54 4.86 0.72
CA PHE A 65 4.09 4.90 0.94
C PHE A 65 3.63 3.79 1.86
N ARG A 66 2.47 4.02 2.50
CA ARG A 66 1.71 3.02 3.25
C ARG A 66 0.22 3.15 2.93
N VAL A 67 -0.41 2.03 2.62
CA VAL A 67 -1.87 1.91 2.57
C VAL A 67 -2.35 1.48 3.94
N LEU A 68 -3.22 2.29 4.53
CA LEU A 68 -3.72 2.11 5.89
C LEU A 68 -5.19 1.70 5.87
N ASP A 69 -5.57 0.90 6.85
CA ASP A 69 -6.97 0.61 7.14
C ASP A 69 -7.64 1.76 7.96
N PRO A 70 -8.94 1.64 8.31
CA PRO A 70 -9.64 2.66 9.08
C PRO A 70 -9.01 2.89 10.47
N ASP A 71 -8.45 1.85 11.08
CA ASP A 71 -7.83 1.88 12.40
C ASP A 71 -6.38 2.42 12.35
N GLY A 72 -5.82 2.59 11.15
CA GLY A 72 -4.48 3.12 10.91
C GLY A 72 -3.39 2.04 10.82
N ALA A 73 -3.76 0.76 10.81
CA ALA A 73 -2.83 -0.33 10.58
C ALA A 73 -2.40 -0.35 9.10
N ALA A 74 -1.12 -0.59 8.85
CA ALA A 74 -0.61 -0.69 7.48
C ALA A 74 -0.96 -2.05 6.87
N LEU A 75 -1.69 -2.02 5.75
CA LEU A 75 -2.05 -3.19 4.96
C LEU A 75 -1.02 -3.47 3.87
N ALA A 76 -0.41 -2.43 3.30
CA ALA A 76 0.63 -2.52 2.30
C ALA A 76 1.62 -1.36 2.44
N SER A 77 2.86 -1.56 2.00
CA SER A 77 3.87 -0.51 1.96
C SER A 77 4.81 -0.72 0.79
N GLY A 78 5.49 0.34 0.39
CA GLY A 78 6.45 0.30 -0.71
C GLY A 78 7.01 1.67 -1.01
N GLN A 79 7.41 1.83 -2.27
CA GLN A 79 7.95 3.08 -2.80
C GLN A 79 7.16 3.48 -4.04
N LEU A 80 6.89 4.78 -4.18
CA LEU A 80 6.23 5.31 -5.37
C LEU A 80 7.15 5.16 -6.59
N PRO A 81 6.60 4.82 -7.78
CA PRO A 81 7.34 4.81 -9.02
C PRO A 81 7.62 6.24 -9.50
N ALA A 82 8.18 6.40 -10.70
CA ALA A 82 8.11 7.68 -11.39
C ALA A 82 6.64 8.06 -11.62
N GLY A 83 6.30 9.34 -11.44
CA GLY A 83 4.97 9.82 -11.73
C GLY A 83 4.77 9.95 -13.24
N THR A 84 3.55 9.75 -13.72
CA THR A 84 3.16 9.93 -15.13
C THR A 84 2.19 11.09 -15.26
N ALA A 85 2.42 11.96 -16.25
CA ALA A 85 1.53 13.07 -16.53
C ALA A 85 0.21 12.57 -17.13
N VAL A 86 -0.91 12.83 -16.47
CA VAL A 86 -2.25 12.48 -16.96
C VAL A 86 -3.09 13.74 -17.12
N ALA A 87 -4.00 13.75 -18.09
CA ALA A 87 -4.84 14.91 -18.35
C ALA A 87 -5.70 15.26 -17.14
N ALA A 88 -5.81 16.56 -16.83
CA ALA A 88 -6.67 17.03 -15.74
C ALA A 88 -8.16 17.10 -16.12
N PHE A 89 -8.46 17.01 -17.43
CA PHE A 89 -9.79 17.09 -18.00
C PHE A 89 -9.95 15.98 -19.04
N ALA A 90 -11.18 15.50 -19.24
CA ALA A 90 -11.47 14.43 -20.19
C ALA A 90 -11.67 14.97 -21.62
N GLU A 91 -11.97 16.26 -21.75
CA GLU A 91 -12.20 16.93 -23.01
C GLU A 91 -10.92 17.04 -23.84
N ASP A 92 -11.02 16.70 -25.13
CA ASP A 92 -9.97 17.00 -26.09
C ASP A 92 -9.97 18.50 -26.41
N LEU A 93 -8.92 19.17 -25.95
CA LEU A 93 -8.72 20.60 -26.17
C LEU A 93 -8.08 20.91 -27.54
N GLY A 94 -7.77 19.91 -28.36
CA GLY A 94 -7.12 20.06 -29.66
C GLY A 94 -5.68 20.57 -29.57
N VAL A 95 -5.03 20.41 -28.42
CA VAL A 95 -3.66 20.89 -28.16
C VAL A 95 -2.79 19.77 -27.59
N GLU A 96 -1.52 19.76 -27.97
CA GLU A 96 -0.55 18.75 -27.53
C GLU A 96 -0.21 18.86 -26.03
N ARG A 97 -0.16 20.09 -25.50
CA ARG A 97 0.17 20.36 -24.11
C ARG A 97 -1.05 20.87 -23.38
N LEU A 98 -1.34 20.24 -22.25
CA LEU A 98 -2.56 20.45 -21.49
C LEU A 98 -2.25 20.51 -19.99
N PRO A 99 -3.16 21.06 -19.17
CA PRO A 99 -3.04 20.97 -17.72
C PRO A 99 -3.09 19.51 -17.27
N THR A 100 -2.09 19.08 -16.51
CA THR A 100 -1.95 17.68 -16.07
C THR A 100 -2.02 17.53 -14.55
N TYR A 101 -2.42 16.34 -14.11
CA TYR A 101 -2.01 15.80 -12.82
C TYR A 101 -0.72 14.99 -13.01
N CYS A 102 0.08 14.90 -11.96
CA CYS A 102 1.11 13.90 -11.84
C CYS A 102 0.54 12.69 -11.10
N GLU A 103 0.32 11.60 -11.83
CA GLU A 103 -0.20 10.36 -11.28
C GLU A 103 0.93 9.45 -10.81
N PHE A 104 0.79 8.91 -9.60
CA PHE A 104 1.59 7.77 -9.14
C PHE A 104 0.66 6.59 -8.93
N ALA A 105 0.90 5.49 -9.66
CA ALA A 105 0.10 4.28 -9.61
C ALA A 105 0.93 3.09 -9.09
N VAL A 106 0.45 2.42 -8.04
CA VAL A 106 1.09 1.25 -7.45
C VAL A 106 0.13 0.09 -7.34
N GLY A 107 0.57 -1.10 -7.77
CA GLY A 107 -0.17 -2.33 -7.53
C GLY A 107 0.05 -2.82 -6.10
N VAL A 108 -1.03 -3.07 -5.36
CA VAL A 108 -1.00 -3.63 -4.01
C VAL A 108 -1.93 -4.83 -3.91
N ARG A 109 -1.77 -5.61 -2.84
CA ARG A 109 -2.76 -6.61 -2.43
C ARG A 109 -3.27 -6.24 -1.06
N VAL A 110 -4.56 -5.97 -0.95
CA VAL A 110 -5.17 -5.53 0.31
C VAL A 110 -6.44 -6.33 0.57
N PRO A 111 -6.73 -6.66 1.84
CA PRO A 111 -8.01 -7.26 2.19
C PRO A 111 -9.12 -6.21 2.09
N GLN A 112 -10.36 -6.66 1.94
CA GLN A 112 -11.54 -5.78 1.87
C GLN A 112 -11.75 -5.01 3.19
N ARG A 113 -11.95 -3.69 3.10
CA ARG A 113 -12.19 -2.79 4.23
C ARG A 113 -13.30 -1.81 3.88
N THR A 114 -13.84 -1.15 4.91
CA THR A 114 -14.85 -0.09 4.75
C THR A 114 -14.26 1.21 4.21
N SER A 115 -12.98 1.48 4.49
CA SER A 115 -12.22 2.59 3.93
C SER A 115 -10.73 2.29 3.93
N TYR A 116 -10.00 3.06 3.12
CA TYR A 116 -8.55 3.01 3.05
C TYR A 116 -7.99 4.43 3.06
N ARG A 117 -6.75 4.57 3.54
CA ARG A 117 -6.01 5.83 3.48
C ARG A 117 -4.61 5.61 2.93
N LEU A 118 -4.05 6.62 2.29
CA LEU A 118 -2.69 6.63 1.75
C LEU A 118 -1.80 7.60 2.51
N GLU A 119 -0.80 7.09 3.21
CA GLU A 119 0.29 7.88 3.77
C GLU A 119 1.47 7.86 2.80
N VAL A 120 2.06 9.03 2.53
CA VAL A 120 3.28 9.16 1.71
C VAL A 120 4.29 10.01 2.48
N ASP A 121 5.53 9.52 2.57
CA ASP A 121 6.65 10.23 3.19
C ASP A 121 6.35 10.74 4.61
N GLY A 122 5.59 9.95 5.39
CA GLY A 122 5.19 10.29 6.76
C GLY A 122 4.26 11.50 6.89
N ARG A 123 3.66 11.96 5.78
CA ARG A 123 2.66 13.04 5.78
C ARG A 123 1.27 12.53 6.19
N PRO A 124 0.38 13.43 6.65
CA PRO A 124 -1.00 13.05 6.96
C PRO A 124 -1.64 12.24 5.83
N ALA A 125 -2.29 11.15 6.19
CA ALA A 125 -2.84 10.22 5.21
C ALA A 125 -4.03 10.84 4.45
N LEU A 126 -4.12 10.55 3.16
CA LEU A 126 -5.21 10.95 2.27
C LEU A 126 -6.27 9.85 2.20
N ASP A 127 -7.54 10.22 2.21
CA ASP A 127 -8.63 9.25 2.00
C ASP A 127 -8.58 8.71 0.57
N LEU A 128 -8.77 7.40 0.43
CA LEU A 128 -8.85 6.71 -0.85
C LEU A 128 -10.30 6.42 -1.20
N THR A 129 -10.70 6.80 -2.42
CA THR A 129 -12.02 6.55 -2.98
C THR A 129 -11.96 5.35 -3.94
N PRO A 130 -12.86 4.35 -3.83
CA PRO A 130 -12.93 3.27 -4.79
C PRO A 130 -13.25 3.76 -6.21
N ASP A 131 -12.53 3.23 -7.18
CA ASP A 131 -12.77 3.41 -8.61
C ASP A 131 -12.70 2.04 -9.30
N SER A 132 -13.56 1.83 -10.29
CA SER A 132 -13.64 0.57 -11.05
C SER A 132 -13.62 0.78 -12.56
N SER A 133 -13.44 2.01 -13.03
CA SER A 133 -13.48 2.39 -14.44
C SER A 133 -12.44 1.66 -15.30
N GLU A 134 -11.27 1.37 -14.74
CA GLU A 134 -10.14 0.68 -15.40
C GLU A 134 -9.76 -0.64 -14.68
N GLY A 135 -10.66 -1.15 -13.84
CA GLY A 135 -10.42 -2.26 -12.91
C GLY A 135 -10.35 -1.78 -11.45
N PRO A 136 -10.16 -2.71 -10.48
CA PRO A 136 -10.19 -2.37 -9.05
C PRO A 136 -9.10 -1.37 -8.67
N ALA A 137 -9.51 -0.16 -8.29
CA ALA A 137 -8.62 0.90 -7.91
C ALA A 137 -9.09 1.66 -6.65
N LEU A 138 -8.12 2.28 -5.99
CA LEU A 138 -8.28 3.19 -4.87
C LEU A 138 -7.59 4.49 -5.23
N VAL A 139 -8.33 5.59 -5.29
CA VAL A 139 -7.85 6.88 -5.84
C VAL A 139 -7.85 7.95 -4.77
N ALA A 140 -6.75 8.69 -4.65
CA ALA A 140 -6.67 9.93 -3.89
C ALA A 140 -6.36 11.10 -4.83
N VAL A 141 -7.05 12.23 -4.65
CA VAL A 141 -6.69 13.51 -5.28
C VAL A 141 -6.09 14.39 -4.20
N VAL A 142 -4.85 14.85 -4.39
CA VAL A 142 -4.19 15.69 -3.40
C VAL A 142 -4.86 17.08 -3.39
N PRO A 143 -5.34 17.55 -2.22
CA PRO A 143 -5.99 18.85 -2.13
C PRO A 143 -5.03 20.01 -2.45
N SER A 144 -5.59 21.07 -3.03
CA SER A 144 -4.93 22.36 -3.28
C SER A 144 -4.65 23.13 -2.00
#